data_AF-A0A9Q3PK67-F1
#
_entry.id   AF-A0A9Q3PK67-F1
#
_cell.length_a   1.000
_cell.length_b   1.000
_cell.length_c   1.000
_cell.angle_alpha   90.00
_cell.angle_beta   90.00
_cell.angle_gamma   90.00
#
_symmetry.space_group_name_H-M   'P 1'
#
loop_
_entity.id
_entity.type
_entity.pdbx_description
1 polymer ?
#
loop_
_entity_poly.entity_id
_entity_poly.type
_entity_poly.pdbx_seq_one_letter_code
_entity_poly.pdbx_strand_id
1 'polypeptide(L)'
;MHLKDDIQSEIRLITEKILKINEAHSNMPKLSTPFSHIRSPVKPKEELTNPFITDLSHQDNNQVLMKEAPQLKEWPTFTGEGEYDHMSFIKTIDMLQEDYAIPDELITAKLHSVFEKSAKRWYYGIRLTSGKNTWSCLKQEIITKWANDARRYKIENAFENSFFDPDKDKPLAWFFKQVERLNALYPEM
;
A
#
# COMPACT_ATOMS: atom_id res chain seq x y z
N MET A 1 32.92 21.40 -20.88
CA MET A 1 32.10 22.33 -20.08
C MET A 1 30.65 22.27 -20.60
N HIS A 2 30.00 21.11 -20.54
CA HIS A 2 28.67 20.89 -21.15
C HIS A 2 27.66 20.15 -20.25
N LEU A 3 28.15 19.31 -19.32
CA LEU A 3 27.28 18.49 -18.48
C LEU A 3 26.41 19.29 -17.47
N LYS A 4 26.89 20.47 -17.02
CA LYS A 4 26.13 21.32 -16.09
C LYS A 4 24.94 21.99 -16.76
N ASP A 5 25.08 22.33 -18.05
CA ASP A 5 24.03 23.03 -18.81
C ASP A 5 22.91 22.05 -19.19
N ASP A 6 23.27 20.79 -19.51
CA ASP A 6 22.31 19.73 -19.80
C ASP A 6 21.43 19.42 -18.58
N ILE A 7 22.04 19.27 -17.39
CA ILE A 7 21.28 19.02 -16.15
C ILE A 7 20.36 20.19 -15.80
N GLN A 8 20.82 21.43 -16.00
CA GLN A 8 19.98 22.62 -15.76
C GLN A 8 18.80 22.69 -16.75
N SER A 9 19.00 22.25 -17.99
CA SER A 9 17.95 22.18 -19.00
C SER A 9 16.87 21.15 -18.65
N GLU A 10 17.25 19.98 -18.12
CA GLU A 10 16.32 18.94 -17.68
C GLU A 10 15.52 19.37 -16.44
N ILE A 11 16.19 19.99 -15.45
CA ILE A 11 15.51 20.51 -14.25
C ILE A 11 14.45 21.55 -14.63
N ARG A 12 14.77 22.45 -15.59
CA ARG A 12 13.83 23.44 -16.09
C ARG A 12 12.65 22.80 -16.80
N LEU A 13 12.90 21.78 -17.63
CA LEU A 13 11.84 21.06 -18.35
C LEU A 13 10.89 20.33 -17.39
N ILE A 14 11.42 19.72 -16.33
CA ILE A 14 10.61 19.06 -15.29
C ILE A 14 9.75 20.09 -14.53
N THR A 15 10.34 21.24 -14.20
CA THR A 15 9.63 22.31 -13.48
C THR A 15 8.46 22.87 -14.30
N GLU A 16 8.64 23.09 -15.60
CA GLU A 16 7.57 23.54 -16.49
C GLU A 16 6.44 22.51 -16.65
N LYS A 17 6.77 21.21 -16.68
CA LYS A 17 5.75 20.14 -16.73
C LYS A 17 4.90 20.10 -15.46
N ILE A 18 5.51 20.27 -14.29
CA ILE A 18 4.80 20.29 -13.00
C ILE A 18 3.87 21.51 -12.91
N LEU A 19 4.31 22.68 -13.37
CA LEU A 19 3.49 23.90 -13.40
C LEU A 19 2.25 23.73 -14.30
N LYS A 20 2.40 23.16 -15.50
CA LYS A 20 1.27 22.90 -16.41
C LYS A 20 0.25 21.92 -15.83
N ILE A 21 0.70 20.92 -15.08
CA ILE A 21 -0.19 19.97 -14.40
C ILE A 21 -1.01 20.69 -13.31
N ASN A 22 -0.38 21.55 -12.51
CA ASN A 22 -1.07 22.30 -11.46
C ASN A 22 -2.08 23.33 -12.00
N GLU A 23 -1.79 23.96 -13.15
CA GLU A 23 -2.75 24.82 -13.85
C GLU A 23 -3.94 24.03 -14.41
N ALA A 24 -3.73 22.81 -14.91
CA ALA A 24 -4.81 21.94 -15.38
C ALA A 24 -5.74 21.48 -14.24
N HIS A 25 -5.21 21.28 -13.02
CA HIS A 25 -6.02 20.92 -11.85
C HIS A 25 -6.79 22.10 -11.23
N SER A 26 -6.39 23.35 -11.50
CA SER A 26 -7.09 24.54 -11.00
C SER A 26 -8.28 24.97 -11.87
N ASN A 27 -8.42 24.43 -13.09
CA ASN A 27 -9.41 24.84 -14.08
C ASN A 27 -10.56 23.83 -14.31
N MET A 28 -10.79 22.87 -13.40
CA MET A 28 -11.98 22.03 -13.49
C MET A 28 -13.26 22.83 -13.12
N PRO A 29 -14.33 22.77 -13.94
CA PRO A 29 -15.59 23.44 -13.65
C PRO A 29 -16.26 22.80 -12.43
N LYS A 30 -16.58 23.62 -11.42
CA LYS A 30 -17.39 23.22 -10.27
C LYS A 30 -18.84 23.05 -10.73
N LEU A 31 -19.36 21.82 -10.72
CA LEU A 31 -20.80 21.57 -10.88
C LEU A 31 -21.53 22.14 -9.66
N SER A 32 -22.25 23.25 -9.85
CA SER A 32 -23.29 23.72 -8.94
C SER A 32 -24.64 23.16 -9.38
N THR A 33 -25.27 22.38 -8.52
CA THR A 33 -26.70 22.04 -8.68
C THR A 33 -27.54 22.94 -7.77
N PRO A 34 -28.58 23.61 -8.30
CA PRO A 34 -29.50 24.42 -7.52
C PRO A 34 -30.73 23.59 -7.12
N PHE A 35 -31.20 23.72 -5.88
CA PHE A 35 -32.59 23.44 -5.57
C PHE A 35 -33.22 24.66 -4.90
N SER A 36 -34.28 25.11 -5.55
CA SER A 36 -35.02 26.34 -5.36
C SER A 36 -35.91 26.32 -4.11
N HIS A 37 -36.03 27.51 -3.53
CA HIS A 37 -37.08 27.99 -2.65
C HIS A 37 -38.47 27.32 -2.81
N ILE A 38 -39.04 26.90 -1.68
CA ILE A 38 -40.47 27.09 -1.38
C ILE A 38 -40.58 27.75 0.00
N ARG A 39 -41.41 28.78 0.09
CA ARG A 39 -41.48 29.78 1.16
C ARG A 39 -42.72 29.56 2.06
N SER A 40 -42.44 29.39 3.37
CA SER A 40 -43.16 29.92 4.57
C SER A 40 -44.57 29.41 4.96
N PRO A 41 -45.12 29.74 6.18
CA PRO A 41 -44.51 30.19 7.46
C PRO A 41 -45.05 29.41 8.71
N VAL A 42 -44.47 29.63 9.92
CA VAL A 42 -45.15 30.03 11.20
C VAL A 42 -44.24 29.84 12.45
N LYS A 43 -43.89 30.99 13.04
CA LYS A 43 -43.54 31.47 14.41
C LYS A 43 -42.97 30.58 15.57
N PRO A 44 -42.26 31.23 16.54
CA PRO A 44 -41.36 30.62 17.54
C PRO A 44 -41.90 30.59 18.98
N LYS A 45 -41.40 29.68 19.84
CA LYS A 45 -41.41 29.80 21.32
C LYS A 45 -40.26 29.03 21.98
N GLU A 46 -39.83 29.60 23.10
CA GLU A 46 -38.65 29.37 23.95
C GLU A 46 -38.67 28.14 24.88
N GLU A 47 -37.45 27.84 25.35
CA GLU A 47 -37.04 27.40 26.71
C GLU A 47 -37.06 25.91 27.17
N LEU A 48 -35.85 25.48 27.53
CA LEU A 48 -35.38 24.58 28.60
C LEU A 48 -36.25 23.39 29.02
N THR A 49 -35.70 22.17 28.88
CA THR A 49 -35.35 21.25 29.99
C THR A 49 -34.79 19.91 29.48
N ASN A 50 -33.57 19.56 29.89
CA ASN A 50 -33.15 18.16 30.09
C ASN A 50 -33.61 17.76 31.52
N PRO A 51 -33.88 16.48 31.87
CA PRO A 51 -33.22 15.27 31.36
C PRO A 51 -34.15 14.04 31.17
N PHE A 52 -33.55 12.90 30.79
CA PHE A 52 -33.98 11.51 31.07
C PHE A 52 -34.51 10.65 29.89
N ILE A 53 -33.56 9.88 29.33
CA ILE A 53 -33.64 8.49 28.83
C ILE A 53 -34.79 8.07 27.90
N THR A 54 -34.46 7.92 26.62
CA THR A 54 -34.70 6.77 25.69
C THR A 54 -34.27 7.29 24.31
N ASP A 55 -33.51 6.64 23.43
CA ASP A 55 -33.37 5.24 23.08
C ASP A 55 -32.06 5.12 22.29
N LEU A 56 -31.15 4.25 22.73
CA LEU A 56 -29.91 3.91 22.05
C LEU A 56 -30.19 2.69 21.16
N SER A 57 -30.62 2.91 19.92
CA SER A 57 -30.64 1.84 18.91
C SER A 57 -30.32 2.34 17.50
N HIS A 58 -29.16 2.98 17.36
CA HIS A 58 -28.40 2.86 16.12
C HIS A 58 -27.10 2.12 16.44
N GLN A 59 -27.25 0.82 16.67
CA GLN A 59 -26.12 -0.09 16.70
C GLN A 59 -25.55 -0.11 15.27
N ASP A 60 -24.48 0.65 15.09
CA ASP A 60 -23.64 0.63 13.90
C ASP A 60 -23.23 -0.83 13.64
N ASN A 61 -23.85 -1.44 12.62
CA ASN A 61 -23.56 -2.79 12.15
C ASN A 61 -22.09 -2.94 11.67
N ASN A 62 -21.35 -1.83 11.59
CA ASN A 62 -19.92 -1.79 11.29
C ASN A 62 -19.02 -2.20 12.47
N GLN A 63 -19.48 -2.14 13.72
CA GLN A 63 -18.67 -2.55 14.87
C GLN A 63 -18.71 -4.06 15.16
N VAL A 64 -19.76 -4.75 14.70
CA VAL A 64 -19.92 -6.19 14.97
C VAL A 64 -19.05 -7.05 14.05
N LEU A 65 -18.82 -6.61 12.80
CA LEU A 65 -17.91 -7.32 11.88
C LEU A 65 -16.43 -7.18 12.27
N MET A 66 -16.08 -6.14 13.04
CA MET A 66 -14.69 -5.88 13.47
C MET A 66 -14.24 -6.74 14.66
N LYS A 67 -15.15 -7.50 15.31
CA LYS A 67 -14.81 -8.39 16.43
C LYS A 67 -14.50 -9.82 16.02
N GLU A 68 -14.84 -10.19 14.78
CA GLU A 68 -14.60 -11.53 14.20
C GLU A 68 -13.72 -11.48 12.93
N ALA A 69 -13.09 -10.33 12.63
CA ALA A 69 -11.80 -10.43 11.97
C ALA A 69 -10.99 -11.40 12.84
N PRO A 70 -10.44 -12.50 12.30
CA PRO A 70 -9.68 -13.44 13.11
C PRO A 70 -8.73 -12.62 13.96
N GLN A 71 -8.46 -13.08 15.17
CA GLN A 71 -7.22 -12.67 15.78
C GLN A 71 -6.13 -13.08 14.77
N LEU A 72 -5.77 -12.16 13.86
CA LEU A 72 -4.80 -12.27 12.78
C LEU A 72 -3.44 -12.36 13.49
N LYS A 73 -3.25 -13.45 14.21
CA LYS A 73 -2.14 -13.62 15.14
C LYS A 73 -0.82 -13.71 14.36
N GLU A 74 -0.90 -13.93 13.06
CA GLU A 74 0.26 -14.04 12.18
C GLU A 74 0.03 -13.20 10.93
N TRP A 75 0.06 -11.87 11.09
CA TRP A 75 0.41 -11.03 9.94
C TRP A 75 1.82 -11.41 9.49
N PRO A 76 2.10 -11.47 8.17
CA PRO A 76 3.44 -11.81 7.70
C PRO A 76 4.43 -10.72 8.12
N THR A 77 5.59 -11.10 8.63
CA THR A 77 6.71 -10.16 8.85
C THR A 77 7.38 -9.86 7.52
N PHE A 78 7.80 -8.61 7.31
CA PHE A 78 8.60 -8.20 6.14
C PHE A 78 9.83 -7.43 6.58
N THR A 79 11.00 -7.99 6.28
CA THR A 79 12.30 -7.44 6.72
C THR A 79 12.96 -6.59 5.63
N GLY A 80 12.54 -6.78 4.38
CA GLY A 80 13.20 -6.24 3.19
C GLY A 80 14.56 -6.89 2.92
N GLU A 81 14.87 -7.99 3.61
CA GLU A 81 16.11 -8.76 3.53
C GLU A 81 15.77 -10.21 3.14
N GLY A 82 15.89 -10.55 1.87
CA GLY A 82 15.64 -11.92 1.38
C GLY A 82 15.34 -11.95 -0.11
N GLU A 83 15.63 -13.08 -0.77
CA GLU A 83 15.41 -13.25 -2.21
C GLU A 83 13.92 -13.09 -2.59
N TYR A 84 12.99 -13.47 -1.71
CA TYR A 84 11.53 -13.53 -2.00
C TYR A 84 10.64 -12.76 -1.03
N ASP A 85 11.23 -12.06 -0.06
CA ASP A 85 10.52 -11.49 1.10
C ASP A 85 9.34 -10.59 0.70
N HIS A 86 9.48 -9.77 -0.35
CA HIS A 86 8.43 -8.83 -0.75
C HIS A 86 7.28 -9.46 -1.55
N MET A 87 7.54 -10.49 -2.37
CA MET A 87 6.50 -11.12 -3.18
C MET A 87 5.56 -11.93 -2.30
N SER A 88 6.12 -12.77 -1.43
CA SER A 88 5.35 -13.55 -0.47
C SER A 88 4.58 -12.65 0.51
N PHE A 89 5.20 -11.54 0.95
CA PHE A 89 4.52 -10.55 1.78
C PHE A 89 3.31 -9.93 1.07
N ILE A 90 3.49 -9.37 -0.14
CA ILE A 90 2.40 -8.74 -0.90
C ILE A 90 1.26 -9.73 -1.11
N LYS A 91 1.56 -10.95 -1.58
CA LYS A 91 0.55 -11.97 -1.84
C LYS A 91 -0.24 -12.32 -0.59
N THR A 92 0.44 -12.44 0.55
CA THR A 92 -0.22 -12.76 1.83
C THR A 92 -1.16 -11.63 2.26
N ILE A 93 -0.74 -10.37 2.14
CA ILE A 93 -1.60 -9.23 2.46
C ILE A 93 -2.80 -9.15 1.50
N ASP A 94 -2.61 -9.44 0.21
CA ASP A 94 -3.70 -9.49 -0.78
C ASP A 94 -4.73 -10.56 -0.44
N MET A 95 -4.29 -11.77 -0.09
CA MET A 95 -5.19 -12.84 0.38
C MET A 95 -5.95 -12.41 1.64
N LEU A 96 -5.28 -11.79 2.62
CA LEU A 96 -5.95 -11.29 3.82
C LEU A 96 -6.96 -10.19 3.53
N GLN A 97 -6.67 -9.31 2.57
CA GLN A 97 -7.60 -8.26 2.15
C GLN A 97 -8.85 -8.87 1.49
N GLU A 98 -8.68 -9.87 0.62
CA GLU A 98 -9.77 -10.55 -0.09
C GLU A 98 -10.62 -11.40 0.87
N ASP A 99 -9.99 -12.23 1.69
CA ASP A 99 -10.66 -13.18 2.59
C ASP A 99 -11.46 -12.49 3.70
N TYR A 100 -10.96 -11.36 4.22
CA TYR A 100 -11.54 -10.67 5.37
C TYR A 100 -12.08 -9.27 5.05
N ALA A 101 -12.13 -8.88 3.77
CA ALA A 101 -12.57 -7.56 3.32
C ALA A 101 -11.92 -6.41 4.12
N ILE A 102 -10.62 -6.51 4.37
CA ILE A 102 -9.91 -5.57 5.25
C ILE A 102 -9.80 -4.20 4.57
N PRO A 103 -10.24 -3.11 5.22
CA PRO A 103 -10.09 -1.78 4.66
C PRO A 103 -8.62 -1.34 4.62
N ASP A 104 -8.26 -0.56 3.60
CA ASP A 104 -6.90 -0.05 3.37
C ASP A 104 -6.34 0.69 4.60
N GLU A 105 -7.18 1.41 5.35
CA GLU A 105 -6.78 2.11 6.56
C GLU A 105 -6.23 1.15 7.63
N LEU A 106 -6.86 -0.03 7.78
CA LEU A 106 -6.41 -1.04 8.74
C LEU A 106 -5.12 -1.70 8.29
N ILE A 107 -5.02 -2.05 7.00
CA ILE A 107 -3.79 -2.60 6.40
C ILE A 107 -2.65 -1.64 6.66
N THR A 108 -2.82 -0.37 6.26
CA THR A 108 -1.75 0.62 6.36
C THR A 108 -1.37 0.92 7.81
N ALA A 109 -2.31 0.85 8.76
CA ALA A 109 -2.00 0.95 10.19
C ALA A 109 -1.17 -0.26 10.69
N LYS A 110 -1.47 -1.47 10.20
CA LYS A 110 -0.75 -2.70 10.56
C LYS A 110 0.64 -2.80 9.96
N LEU A 111 0.87 -2.24 8.76
CA LEU A 111 2.17 -2.27 8.07
C LEU A 111 3.34 -1.82 8.95
N HIS A 112 3.14 -0.82 9.81
CA HIS A 112 4.16 -0.36 10.74
C HIS A 112 4.68 -1.45 11.71
N SER A 113 3.80 -2.36 12.12
CA SER A 113 4.11 -3.42 13.10
C SER A 113 4.76 -4.64 12.47
N VAL A 114 4.48 -4.90 11.20
CA VAL A 114 4.97 -6.08 10.47
C VAL A 114 6.28 -5.82 9.73
N PHE A 115 6.61 -4.55 9.50
CA PHE A 115 7.88 -4.16 8.93
C PHE A 115 9.00 -4.18 9.95
N GLU A 116 10.08 -4.85 9.59
CA GLU A 116 11.29 -4.99 10.38
C GLU A 116 12.52 -4.48 9.61
N LYS A 117 13.63 -4.33 10.33
CA LYS A 117 14.97 -4.02 9.78
C LYS A 117 14.96 -2.92 8.70
N SER A 118 15.41 -3.26 7.49
CA SER A 118 15.56 -2.32 6.36
C SER A 118 14.21 -1.81 5.85
N ALA A 119 13.18 -2.69 5.81
CA ALA A 119 11.83 -2.32 5.40
C ALA A 119 11.20 -1.30 6.34
N LYS A 120 11.38 -1.48 7.66
CA LYS A 120 10.85 -0.53 8.66
C LYS A 120 11.41 0.87 8.47
N ARG A 121 12.73 1.00 8.27
CA ARG A 121 13.39 2.30 8.04
C ARG A 121 12.90 2.97 6.76
N TRP A 122 12.79 2.20 5.67
CA TRP A 122 12.25 2.71 4.40
C TRP A 122 10.81 3.20 4.54
N TYR A 123 9.97 2.44 5.24
CA TYR A 123 8.55 2.77 5.39
C TYR A 123 8.31 4.07 6.15
N TYR A 124 9.12 4.36 7.17
CA TYR A 124 9.07 5.68 7.81
C TYR A 124 9.35 6.81 6.83
N GLY A 125 10.34 6.65 5.94
CA GLY A 125 10.64 7.62 4.89
C GLY A 125 9.43 7.88 4.00
N ILE A 126 8.81 6.82 3.48
CA ILE A 126 7.60 6.91 2.64
C ILE A 126 6.44 7.59 3.37
N ARG A 127 6.23 7.31 4.66
CA ARG A 127 5.17 7.93 5.47
C ARG A 127 5.39 9.42 5.73
N LEU A 128 6.64 9.89 5.75
CA LEU A 128 6.96 11.30 5.91
C LEU A 128 6.76 12.09 4.61
N THR A 129 7.05 11.47 3.46
CA THR A 129 6.99 12.13 2.14
C THR A 129 5.62 12.03 1.48
N SER A 130 4.93 10.93 1.71
CA SER A 130 3.67 10.57 1.05
C SER A 130 2.61 10.37 2.14
N GLY A 131 1.51 11.13 2.07
CA GLY A 131 0.49 11.20 3.11
C GLY A 131 -0.29 9.89 3.36
N LYS A 132 -1.62 9.95 3.27
CA LYS A 132 -2.44 8.73 3.38
C LYS A 132 -2.30 7.91 2.10
N ASN A 133 -1.47 6.88 2.14
CA ASN A 133 -1.28 5.95 1.03
C ASN A 133 -2.27 4.79 1.14
N THR A 134 -2.95 4.46 0.05
CA THR A 134 -3.73 3.23 -0.10
C THR A 134 -2.83 2.00 -0.14
N TRP A 135 -3.37 0.81 0.10
CA TRP A 135 -2.59 -0.43 0.01
C TRP A 135 -2.03 -0.62 -1.41
N SER A 136 -2.83 -0.33 -2.43
CA SER A 136 -2.40 -0.41 -3.84
C SER A 136 -1.18 0.48 -4.13
N CYS A 137 -1.16 1.71 -3.60
CA CYS A 137 0.00 2.61 -3.74
C CYS A 137 1.23 2.04 -3.04
N LEU A 138 1.09 1.58 -1.79
CA LEU A 138 2.19 1.00 -1.04
C LEU A 138 2.74 -0.28 -1.67
N LYS A 139 1.87 -1.10 -2.26
CA LYS A 139 2.27 -2.28 -3.03
C LYS A 139 3.20 -1.90 -4.17
N GLN A 140 2.86 -0.87 -4.95
CA GLN A 140 3.72 -0.40 -6.03
C GLN A 140 5.06 0.12 -5.50
N GLU A 141 5.05 0.88 -4.42
CA GLU A 141 6.29 1.35 -3.78
C GLU A 141 7.20 0.20 -3.31
N ILE A 142 6.62 -0.87 -2.74
CA ILE A 142 7.35 -2.08 -2.36
C ILE A 142 7.95 -2.75 -3.61
N ILE A 143 7.17 -2.90 -4.67
CA ILE A 143 7.64 -3.49 -5.94
C ILE A 143 8.77 -2.63 -6.51
N THR A 144 8.60 -1.32 -6.63
CA THR A 144 9.65 -0.41 -7.13
C THR A 144 10.94 -0.51 -6.31
N LYS A 145 10.83 -0.60 -4.97
CA LYS A 145 12.01 -0.62 -4.10
C LYS A 145 12.76 -1.95 -4.15
N TRP A 146 12.05 -3.08 -4.14
CA TRP A 146 12.63 -4.42 -3.97
C TRP A 146 12.58 -5.32 -5.21
N ALA A 147 11.72 -5.06 -6.18
CA ALA A 147 11.69 -5.73 -7.48
C ALA A 147 12.53 -4.98 -8.54
N ASN A 148 13.71 -4.50 -8.15
CA ASN A 148 14.63 -3.82 -9.08
C ASN A 148 15.49 -4.81 -9.88
N ASP A 149 16.07 -4.35 -10.99
CA ASP A 149 16.92 -5.15 -11.88
C ASP A 149 18.11 -5.80 -11.16
N ALA A 150 18.68 -5.12 -10.17
CA ALA A 150 19.78 -5.67 -9.38
C ALA A 150 19.35 -6.89 -8.55
N ARG A 151 18.10 -6.95 -8.05
CA ARG A 151 17.56 -8.18 -7.45
C ARG A 151 17.38 -9.25 -8.51
N ARG A 152 16.77 -8.91 -9.64
CA ARG A 152 16.52 -9.87 -10.72
C ARG A 152 17.82 -10.56 -11.15
N TYR A 153 18.86 -9.77 -11.41
CA TYR A 153 20.19 -10.27 -11.72
C TYR A 153 20.78 -11.17 -10.64
N LYS A 154 20.61 -10.83 -9.35
CA LYS A 154 21.06 -11.68 -8.25
C LYS A 154 20.36 -13.04 -8.24
N ILE A 155 19.06 -13.09 -8.52
CA ILE A 155 18.29 -14.34 -8.57
C ILE A 155 18.68 -15.16 -9.81
N GLU A 156 18.83 -14.53 -10.98
CA GLU A 156 19.32 -15.18 -12.20
C GLU A 156 20.70 -15.81 -11.96
N ASN A 157 21.65 -15.03 -11.44
CA ASN A 157 22.98 -15.55 -11.14
C ASN A 157 22.95 -16.65 -10.06
N ALA A 158 22.08 -16.53 -9.05
CA ALA A 158 21.93 -17.57 -8.03
C ALA A 158 21.30 -18.85 -8.59
N PHE A 159 20.43 -18.74 -9.60
CA PHE A 159 19.83 -19.88 -10.30
C PHE A 159 20.86 -20.56 -11.21
N GLU A 160 21.53 -19.80 -12.08
CA GLU A 160 22.50 -20.32 -13.05
C GLU A 160 23.69 -21.02 -12.39
N ASN A 161 24.16 -20.52 -11.24
CA ASN A 161 25.29 -21.10 -10.51
C ASN A 161 24.88 -22.18 -9.50
N SER A 162 23.59 -22.47 -9.37
CA SER A 162 23.12 -23.50 -8.45
C SER A 162 23.13 -24.84 -9.15
N PHE A 163 24.17 -25.63 -8.90
CA PHE A 163 24.23 -27.03 -9.29
C PHE A 163 23.79 -27.92 -8.13
N PHE A 164 23.16 -29.04 -8.43
CA PHE A 164 22.78 -30.03 -7.42
C PHE A 164 24.01 -30.89 -7.06
N ASP A 165 24.35 -30.93 -5.78
CA ASP A 165 25.43 -31.76 -5.24
C ASP A 165 24.82 -32.93 -4.43
N PRO A 166 24.95 -34.19 -4.87
CA PRO A 166 24.33 -35.33 -4.20
C PRO A 166 24.88 -35.60 -2.80
N ASP A 167 26.08 -35.13 -2.48
CA ASP A 167 26.71 -35.35 -1.17
C ASP A 167 26.35 -34.25 -0.16
N LYS A 168 25.91 -33.08 -0.64
CA LYS A 168 25.63 -31.91 0.20
C LYS A 168 24.15 -31.51 0.23
N ASP A 169 23.46 -31.68 -0.88
CA ASP A 169 22.11 -31.16 -1.07
C ASP A 169 21.04 -32.23 -0.82
N LYS A 170 19.94 -31.80 -0.19
CA LYS A 170 18.72 -32.60 -0.13
C LYS A 170 17.94 -32.38 -1.42
N PRO A 171 17.63 -33.42 -2.22
CA PRO A 171 17.02 -33.27 -3.54
C PRO A 171 15.77 -32.38 -3.55
N LEU A 172 14.82 -32.64 -2.64
CA LEU A 172 13.58 -31.87 -2.56
C LEU A 172 13.81 -30.40 -2.18
N ALA A 173 14.66 -30.15 -1.19
CA ALA A 173 14.92 -28.78 -0.73
C ALA A 173 15.62 -27.96 -1.83
N TRP A 174 16.57 -28.56 -2.54
CA TRP A 174 17.24 -27.91 -3.66
C TRP A 174 16.28 -27.64 -4.82
N PHE A 175 15.43 -28.61 -5.16
CA PHE A 175 14.45 -28.48 -6.23
C PHE A 175 13.43 -27.37 -5.93
N PHE A 176 12.84 -27.36 -4.72
CA PHE A 176 11.90 -26.30 -4.33
C PHE A 176 12.54 -24.92 -4.38
N LYS A 177 13.81 -24.79 -3.99
CA LYS A 177 14.55 -23.53 -4.10
C LYS A 177 14.71 -23.07 -5.56
N GLN A 178 14.92 -23.98 -6.51
CA GLN A 178 14.95 -23.61 -7.94
C GLN A 178 13.57 -23.19 -8.45
N VAL A 179 12.50 -23.86 -8.01
CA VAL A 179 11.13 -23.48 -8.34
C VAL A 179 10.80 -22.07 -7.81
N GLU A 180 11.19 -21.75 -6.58
CA GLU A 180 11.04 -20.40 -6.01
C GLU A 180 11.76 -19.33 -6.83
N ARG A 181 12.99 -19.62 -7.31
CA ARG A 181 13.74 -18.73 -8.20
C ARG A 181 13.02 -18.47 -9.50
N LEU A 182 12.51 -19.51 -10.15
CA LEU A 182 11.79 -19.38 -11.41
C LEU A 182 10.49 -18.58 -11.24
N ASN A 183 9.70 -18.88 -10.21
CA ASN A 183 8.47 -18.14 -9.90
C ASN A 183 8.71 -16.65 -9.63
N ALA A 184 9.87 -16.30 -9.07
CA ALA A 184 10.21 -14.90 -8.83
C ALA A 184 10.70 -14.16 -10.07
N LEU A 185 11.35 -14.85 -11.01
CA LEU A 185 11.81 -14.28 -12.27
C LEU A 185 10.67 -14.18 -13.30
N TYR A 186 9.75 -15.13 -13.25
CA TYR A 186 8.67 -15.34 -14.21
C TYR A 186 7.38 -15.75 -13.48
N PRO A 187 6.72 -14.81 -12.78
CA PRO A 187 5.52 -15.12 -11.99
C PRO A 187 4.28 -15.50 -12.82
N GLU A 188 4.32 -15.31 -14.14
CA GLU A 188 3.22 -15.53 -15.09
C GLU A 188 3.39 -16.82 -15.94
N MET A 189 4.44 -17.62 -15.70
CA MET A 189 4.64 -18.93 -16.36
C MET A 189 3.94 -20.05 -15.61
#